data_AF-A0A0E3SIX7-F1
#
_entry.id   AF-A0A0E3SIX7-F1
#
_cell.length_a   1.000
_cell.length_b   1.000
_cell.length_c   1.000
_cell.angle_alpha   90.00
_cell.angle_beta   90.00
_cell.angle_gamma   90.00
#
_symmetry.space_group_name_H-M   'P 1'
#
loop_
_entity.id
_entity.type
_entity.pdbx_description
1 polymer ?
#
loop_
_entity_poly.entity_id
_entity_poly.type
_entity_poly.pdbx_seq_one_letter_code
_entity_poly.pdbx_strand_id
1 'polypeptide(L)'
;MKRTSKEWKEKRAKFIKGKTCSWCGSSDRLCVHTPGAFSPAEIRSGTYNLAYARFREVYRQKYQKFEYTLTGKHRHKSHPSWHKASTIHKTEPDHTDLEEQFIEQLVEDTGEGNFKTLYHEWLEENGIEELIEEEIKKAEEECASLEHAIVLCKRCHFASLRGMDICPVCRKKYKSSRYETCFDCLPEEKKKDILAKQKEKKSHLEN
;
A
#
# COMPACT_ATOMS: atom_id res chain seq x y z
N MET A 1 -18.51 -15.38 -15.24
CA MET A 1 -19.30 -14.85 -16.39
C MET A 1 -18.58 -13.65 -16.99
N LYS A 2 -18.32 -13.64 -18.31
CA LYS A 2 -17.60 -12.52 -18.96
C LYS A 2 -18.41 -11.22 -18.90
N ARG A 3 -17.78 -10.09 -18.54
CA ARG A 3 -18.43 -8.75 -18.50
C ARG A 3 -18.93 -8.25 -19.86
N THR A 4 -18.52 -8.88 -20.96
CA THR A 4 -18.98 -8.57 -22.31
C THR A 4 -20.21 -9.37 -22.72
N SER A 5 -20.59 -10.39 -21.95
CA SER A 5 -21.70 -11.28 -22.27
C SER A 5 -23.04 -10.54 -22.25
N LYS A 6 -24.00 -11.05 -23.03
CA LYS A 6 -25.38 -10.56 -23.04
C LYS A 6 -26.02 -10.72 -21.65
N GLU A 7 -25.84 -11.88 -21.03
CA GLU A 7 -26.32 -12.20 -19.69
C GLU A 7 -25.84 -11.17 -18.64
N TRP A 8 -24.55 -10.81 -18.66
CA TRP A 8 -24.04 -9.80 -17.74
C TRP A 8 -24.64 -8.42 -18.00
N LYS A 9 -24.77 -8.02 -19.27
CA LYS A 9 -25.38 -6.73 -19.63
C LYS A 9 -26.83 -6.64 -19.13
N GLU A 10 -27.59 -7.73 -19.24
CA GLU A 10 -28.96 -7.82 -18.73
C GLU A 10 -29.02 -7.80 -17.20
N LYS A 11 -28.17 -8.60 -16.52
CA LYS A 11 -28.06 -8.61 -15.05
C LYS A 11 -27.70 -7.21 -14.52
N ARG A 12 -26.73 -6.55 -15.16
CA ARG A 12 -26.32 -5.18 -14.86
C ARG A 12 -27.45 -4.18 -15.08
N ALA A 13 -28.17 -4.28 -16.20
CA ALA A 13 -29.29 -3.38 -16.48
C ALA A 13 -30.40 -3.52 -15.44
N LYS A 14 -30.76 -4.76 -15.06
CA LYS A 14 -31.72 -5.04 -13.98
C LYS A 14 -31.24 -4.47 -12.65
N PHE A 15 -29.95 -4.62 -12.33
CA PHE A 15 -29.38 -4.10 -11.08
C PHE A 15 -29.40 -2.57 -11.00
N ILE A 16 -29.17 -1.86 -12.11
CA ILE A 16 -29.14 -0.39 -12.15
C ILE A 16 -30.56 0.21 -12.19
N LYS A 17 -31.55 -0.51 -12.74
CA LYS A 17 -32.90 0.01 -12.94
C LYS A 17 -33.49 0.56 -11.63
N GLY A 18 -33.93 1.82 -11.67
CA GLY A 18 -34.55 2.51 -10.53
C GLY A 18 -33.58 2.97 -9.43
N LYS A 19 -32.28 2.72 -9.56
CA LYS A 19 -31.26 3.19 -8.61
C LYS A 19 -30.69 4.54 -9.03
N THR A 20 -30.10 5.24 -8.08
CA THR A 20 -29.31 6.46 -8.28
C THR A 20 -27.89 6.26 -7.75
N CYS A 21 -27.01 7.21 -8.03
CA CYS A 21 -25.65 7.23 -7.50
C CYS A 21 -25.68 7.25 -5.97
N SER A 22 -25.10 6.23 -5.33
CA SER A 22 -25.02 6.11 -3.87
C SER A 22 -24.23 7.24 -3.19
N TRP A 23 -23.38 7.96 -3.94
CA TRP A 23 -22.59 9.06 -3.37
C TRP A 23 -23.22 10.44 -3.55
N CYS A 24 -23.78 10.73 -4.72
CA CYS A 24 -24.26 12.08 -5.05
C CYS A 24 -25.74 12.15 -5.45
N GLY A 25 -26.46 11.02 -5.49
CA GLY A 25 -27.88 10.96 -5.85
C GLY A 25 -28.19 11.17 -7.34
N SER A 26 -27.19 11.44 -8.18
CA SER A 26 -27.40 11.59 -9.64
C SER A 26 -27.98 10.32 -10.25
N SER A 27 -28.93 10.48 -11.18
CA SER A 27 -29.44 9.41 -12.05
C SER A 27 -28.70 9.32 -13.38
N ASP A 28 -27.74 10.22 -13.64
CA ASP A 28 -27.00 10.28 -14.89
C ASP A 28 -25.82 9.29 -14.94
N ARG A 29 -25.62 8.67 -16.12
CA ARG A 29 -24.48 7.82 -16.47
C ARG A 29 -24.03 6.88 -15.34
N LEU A 30 -24.94 5.99 -14.93
CA LEU A 30 -24.74 5.05 -13.83
C LEU A 30 -23.90 3.83 -14.24
N CYS A 31 -23.07 3.38 -13.32
CA CYS A 31 -22.29 2.16 -13.42
C CYS A 31 -22.29 1.40 -12.10
N VAL A 32 -22.06 0.10 -12.21
CA VAL A 32 -21.84 -0.79 -11.06
C VAL A 32 -20.41 -0.57 -10.58
N HIS A 33 -20.26 -0.38 -9.29
CA HIS A 33 -18.98 -0.29 -8.61
C HIS A 33 -18.94 -1.33 -7.50
N THR A 34 -17.88 -2.10 -7.40
CA THR A 34 -17.67 -3.03 -6.28
C THR A 34 -16.50 -2.47 -5.47
N PRO A 35 -16.75 -1.87 -4.30
CA PRO A 35 -15.69 -1.34 -3.45
C PRO A 35 -14.70 -2.44 -3.09
N GLY A 36 -13.40 -2.13 -3.13
CA GLY A 36 -12.35 -3.10 -2.78
C GLY A 36 -12.17 -4.25 -3.77
N ALA A 37 -12.90 -4.28 -4.90
CA ALA A 37 -12.65 -5.27 -5.93
C ALA A 37 -11.30 -4.98 -6.61
N PHE A 38 -10.36 -5.90 -6.43
CA PHE A 38 -9.08 -5.88 -7.13
C PHE A 38 -9.26 -6.40 -8.55
N SER A 39 -8.59 -5.76 -9.50
CA SER A 39 -8.45 -6.31 -10.85
C SER A 39 -7.54 -7.54 -10.83
N PRO A 40 -7.66 -8.44 -11.81
CA PRO A 40 -6.76 -9.58 -11.93
C PRO A 40 -5.27 -9.19 -11.94
N ALA A 41 -4.94 -8.02 -12.52
CA ALA A 41 -3.59 -7.49 -12.52
C ALA A 41 -3.12 -7.04 -11.12
N GLU A 42 -4.00 -6.43 -10.32
CA GLU A 42 -3.71 -6.04 -8.95
C GLU A 42 -3.53 -7.26 -8.03
N ILE A 43 -4.38 -8.28 -8.17
CA ILE A 43 -4.23 -9.55 -7.44
C ILE A 43 -2.88 -10.18 -7.78
N ARG A 44 -2.61 -10.38 -9.08
CA ARG A 44 -1.37 -10.97 -9.57
C ARG A 44 -0.13 -10.22 -9.07
N SER A 45 -0.08 -8.91 -9.26
CA SER A 45 1.07 -8.10 -8.81
C SER A 45 1.19 -8.08 -7.29
N GLY A 46 0.09 -8.00 -6.55
CA GLY A 46 0.08 -8.07 -5.09
C GLY A 46 0.64 -9.39 -4.56
N THR A 47 0.18 -10.51 -5.11
CA THR A 47 0.64 -11.85 -4.73
C THR A 47 2.11 -12.05 -5.09
N TYR A 48 2.55 -11.67 -6.28
CA TYR A 48 3.97 -11.75 -6.66
C TYR A 48 4.87 -10.87 -5.79
N ASN A 49 4.43 -9.68 -5.41
CA ASN A 49 5.20 -8.82 -4.50
C ASN A 49 5.37 -9.47 -3.12
N LEU A 50 4.31 -10.08 -2.58
CA LEU A 50 4.36 -10.79 -1.31
C LEU A 50 5.24 -12.05 -1.40
N ALA A 51 5.11 -12.81 -2.49
CA ALA A 51 5.94 -13.98 -2.80
C ALA A 51 7.42 -13.60 -2.88
N TYR A 52 7.75 -12.52 -3.60
CA TYR A 52 9.10 -12.00 -3.70
C TYR A 52 9.68 -11.58 -2.34
N ALA A 53 8.90 -10.89 -1.51
CA ALA A 53 9.33 -10.51 -0.16
C ALA A 53 9.66 -11.73 0.69
N ARG A 54 8.78 -12.74 0.70
CA ARG A 54 9.01 -14.02 1.41
C ARG A 54 10.22 -14.77 0.86
N PHE A 55 10.35 -14.85 -0.46
CA PHE A 55 11.50 -15.50 -1.08
C PHE A 55 12.81 -14.83 -0.69
N ARG A 56 12.87 -13.50 -0.60
CA ARG A 56 14.11 -12.83 -0.14
C ARG A 56 14.50 -13.22 1.28
N GLU A 57 13.54 -13.46 2.17
CA GLU A 57 13.81 -13.95 3.52
C GLU A 57 14.35 -15.38 3.48
N VAL A 58 13.71 -16.27 2.71
CA VAL A 58 14.17 -17.65 2.50
C VAL A 58 15.57 -17.67 1.88
N TYR A 59 15.81 -16.83 0.87
CA TYR A 59 17.07 -16.73 0.18
C TYR A 59 18.19 -16.31 1.15
N ARG A 60 17.93 -15.26 1.92
CA ARG A 60 18.84 -14.78 2.96
C ARG A 60 19.19 -15.87 3.98
N GLN A 61 18.20 -16.69 4.37
CA GLN A 61 18.42 -17.75 5.35
C GLN A 61 19.17 -18.97 4.78
N LYS A 62 18.87 -19.35 3.54
CA LYS A 62 19.41 -20.57 2.93
C LYS A 62 20.77 -20.38 2.26
N TYR A 63 20.98 -19.24 1.61
CA TYR A 63 22.11 -19.04 0.71
C TYR A 63 23.13 -18.03 1.21
N GLN A 64 22.72 -17.12 2.10
CA GLN A 64 23.58 -16.05 2.60
C GLN A 64 24.07 -16.34 4.01
N LYS A 65 25.36 -16.10 4.24
CA LYS A 65 25.98 -16.16 5.56
C LYS A 65 26.47 -14.78 5.95
N PHE A 66 26.09 -14.36 7.15
CA PHE A 66 26.47 -13.08 7.71
C PHE A 66 27.33 -13.28 8.96
N GLU A 67 28.33 -12.41 9.11
CA GLU A 67 29.06 -12.25 10.35
C GLU A 67 28.77 -10.88 10.96
N TYR A 68 28.84 -10.81 12.28
CA TYR A 68 28.55 -9.60 13.04
C TYR A 68 29.86 -9.03 13.55
N THR A 69 30.15 -7.80 13.16
CA THR A 69 31.36 -7.09 13.58
C THR A 69 31.01 -5.95 14.52
N LEU A 70 31.76 -5.85 15.61
CA LEU A 70 31.64 -4.74 16.55
C LEU A 70 32.14 -3.45 15.91
N THR A 71 31.31 -2.41 15.95
CA THR A 71 31.69 -1.09 15.43
C THR A 71 32.53 -0.26 16.39
N GLY A 72 32.63 -0.69 17.65
CA GLY A 72 33.18 0.10 18.75
C GLY A 72 32.32 1.29 19.17
N LYS A 73 31.08 1.39 18.66
CA LYS A 73 30.07 2.34 19.14
C LYS A 73 29.11 1.65 20.09
N HIS A 74 28.57 2.44 21.00
CA HIS A 74 27.62 2.01 22.00
C HIS A 74 26.60 3.11 22.28
N ARG A 75 25.49 2.75 22.91
CA ARG A 75 24.49 3.69 23.44
C ARG A 75 24.10 3.28 24.85
N HIS A 76 23.54 4.24 25.58
CA HIS A 76 23.10 4.04 26.97
C HIS A 76 21.60 4.33 27.08
N LYS A 77 20.99 3.92 28.19
CA LYS A 77 19.60 4.25 28.50
C LYS A 77 19.30 5.74 28.53
N SER A 78 20.29 6.55 28.94
CA SER A 78 20.16 8.01 29.03
C SER A 78 19.92 8.68 27.68
N HIS A 79 20.34 8.08 26.56
CA HIS A 79 20.06 8.64 25.24
C HIS A 79 20.21 7.62 24.09
N PRO A 80 19.43 7.77 23.01
CA PRO A 80 19.39 6.79 21.91
C PRO A 80 20.56 6.90 20.92
N SER A 81 21.55 7.78 21.14
CA SER A 81 22.57 8.09 20.13
C SER A 81 23.79 7.17 20.22
N TRP A 82 24.11 6.49 19.13
CA TRP A 82 25.33 5.68 19.02
C TRP A 82 26.59 6.53 18.98
N HIS A 83 27.52 6.28 19.88
CA HIS A 83 28.77 7.05 19.97
C HIS A 83 29.94 6.16 20.42
N LYS A 84 31.17 6.62 20.19
CA LYS A 84 32.38 5.86 20.58
C LYS A 84 32.58 5.94 22.09
N ALA A 85 33.19 4.93 22.70
CA ALA A 85 33.59 4.95 24.11
C ALA A 85 34.41 6.19 24.52
N SER A 86 35.17 6.76 23.58
CA SER A 86 35.96 7.99 23.81
C SER A 86 35.15 9.30 23.79
N THR A 87 33.82 9.24 23.66
CA THR A 87 33.00 10.45 23.58
C THR A 87 32.87 11.11 24.95
N ILE A 88 33.22 12.39 25.05
CA ILE A 88 33.15 13.14 26.30
C ILE A 88 31.69 13.51 26.60
N HIS A 89 31.21 13.12 27.76
CA HIS A 89 29.86 13.42 28.23
C HIS A 89 29.86 14.66 29.13
N LYS A 90 28.77 15.43 29.09
CA LYS A 90 28.60 16.59 29.98
C LYS A 90 28.24 16.18 31.43
N THR A 91 27.68 14.99 31.60
CA THR A 91 27.25 14.39 32.87
C THR A 91 27.55 12.90 32.82
N GLU A 92 27.82 12.28 33.96
CA GLU A 92 28.05 10.83 34.04
C GLU A 92 26.85 10.07 33.45
N PRO A 93 27.04 9.25 32.40
CA PRO A 93 25.99 8.45 31.80
C PRO A 93 25.67 7.19 32.63
N ASP A 94 24.43 6.75 32.54
CA ASP A 94 23.97 5.51 33.15
C ASP A 94 24.44 4.29 32.32
N HIS A 95 25.44 3.58 32.83
CA HIS A 95 26.03 2.42 32.18
C HIS A 95 25.32 1.10 32.48
N THR A 96 24.18 1.11 33.18
CA THR A 96 23.48 -0.13 33.57
C THR A 96 22.89 -0.91 32.40
N ASP A 97 22.71 -0.28 31.24
CA ASP A 97 22.10 -0.88 30.04
C ASP A 97 22.88 -0.45 28.77
N LEU A 98 24.15 -0.84 28.73
CA LEU A 98 25.05 -0.52 27.63
C LEU A 98 24.78 -1.46 26.44
N GLU A 99 24.30 -0.91 25.35
CA GLU A 99 24.13 -1.64 24.11
C GLU A 99 25.31 -1.39 23.17
N GLU A 100 25.91 -2.45 22.64
CA GLU A 100 26.96 -2.36 21.62
C GLU A 100 26.35 -2.37 20.21
N GLN A 101 26.91 -1.57 19.31
CA GLN A 101 26.49 -1.56 17.91
C GLN A 101 27.29 -2.59 17.12
N PHE A 102 26.56 -3.53 16.52
CA PHE A 102 27.05 -4.48 15.54
C PHE A 102 26.69 -4.02 14.12
N ILE A 103 27.59 -4.24 13.17
CA ILE A 103 27.28 -4.21 11.74
C ILE A 103 27.26 -5.64 11.24
N GLU A 104 26.21 -5.97 10.50
CA GLU A 104 26.08 -7.22 9.79
C GLU A 104 26.85 -7.12 8.45
N GLN A 105 27.74 -8.07 8.21
CA GLN A 105 28.53 -8.15 6.98
C GLN A 105 28.23 -9.48 6.27
N LEU A 106 27.87 -9.41 4.99
CA LEU A 106 27.73 -10.58 4.14
C LEU A 106 29.12 -11.17 3.87
N VAL A 107 29.31 -12.43 4.24
CA VAL A 107 30.61 -13.14 4.09
C VAL A 107 30.56 -14.13 2.94
N GLU A 108 29.39 -14.72 2.69
CA GLU A 108 29.22 -15.72 1.65
C GLU A 108 27.79 -15.66 1.09
N ASP A 109 27.66 -15.77 -0.23
CA ASP A 109 26.38 -15.92 -0.92
C ASP A 109 26.48 -17.08 -1.93
N THR A 110 26.07 -18.27 -1.48
CA THR A 110 26.12 -19.49 -2.30
C THR A 110 25.09 -19.50 -3.44
N GLY A 111 24.11 -18.59 -3.40
CA GLY A 111 23.07 -18.45 -4.42
C GLY A 111 23.39 -17.37 -5.46
N GLU A 112 24.53 -16.67 -5.32
CA GLU A 112 24.91 -15.55 -6.18
C GLU A 112 24.87 -15.95 -7.66
N GLY A 113 24.29 -15.09 -8.50
CA GLY A 113 24.08 -15.35 -9.92
C GLY A 113 22.88 -16.25 -10.25
N ASN A 114 22.39 -17.05 -9.30
CA ASN A 114 21.25 -17.96 -9.49
C ASN A 114 19.93 -17.46 -8.88
N PHE A 115 19.91 -16.28 -8.25
CA PHE A 115 18.73 -15.73 -7.56
C PHE A 115 17.43 -15.84 -8.38
N LYS A 116 17.47 -15.50 -9.67
CA LYS A 116 16.30 -15.53 -10.54
C LYS A 116 15.79 -16.96 -10.75
N THR A 117 16.69 -17.91 -10.99
CA THR A 117 16.35 -19.33 -11.17
C THR A 117 15.75 -19.89 -9.88
N LEU A 118 16.42 -19.66 -8.75
CA LEU A 118 15.95 -20.08 -7.42
C LEU A 118 14.59 -19.46 -7.06
N TYR A 119 14.34 -18.22 -7.48
CA TYR A 119 13.04 -17.58 -7.30
C TYR A 119 11.95 -18.29 -8.10
N HIS A 120 12.19 -18.60 -9.38
CA HIS A 120 11.22 -19.30 -10.22
C HIS A 120 10.93 -20.71 -9.71
N GLU A 121 11.97 -21.48 -9.34
CA GLU A 121 11.80 -22.79 -8.70
C GLU A 121 10.98 -22.68 -7.42
N TRP A 122 11.27 -21.70 -6.57
CA TRP A 122 10.51 -21.46 -5.35
C TRP A 122 9.04 -21.09 -5.63
N LEU A 123 8.77 -20.30 -6.67
CA LEU A 123 7.39 -19.97 -7.06
C LEU A 123 6.60 -21.22 -7.46
N GLU A 124 7.22 -22.12 -8.24
CA GLU A 124 6.63 -23.39 -8.68
C GLU A 124 6.40 -24.33 -7.49
N GLU A 125 7.42 -24.51 -6.63
CA GLU A 125 7.32 -25.33 -5.42
C GLU A 125 6.22 -24.88 -4.46
N ASN A 126 5.95 -23.57 -4.41
CA ASN A 126 4.95 -22.98 -3.53
C ASN A 126 3.59 -22.76 -4.22
N GLY A 127 3.43 -23.20 -5.47
CA GLY A 127 2.17 -23.11 -6.21
C GLY A 127 1.64 -21.67 -6.33
N ILE A 128 2.52 -20.69 -6.52
CA ILE A 128 2.12 -19.27 -6.47
C ILE A 128 1.21 -18.89 -7.64
N GLU A 129 1.41 -19.48 -8.82
CA GLU A 129 0.54 -19.21 -9.97
C GLU A 129 -0.86 -19.78 -9.75
N GLU A 130 -0.97 -20.99 -9.21
CA GLU A 130 -2.26 -21.61 -8.85
C GLU A 130 -3.01 -20.75 -7.82
N LEU A 131 -2.32 -20.26 -6.79
CA LEU A 131 -2.90 -19.34 -5.81
C LEU A 131 -3.41 -18.05 -6.46
N ILE A 132 -2.68 -17.50 -7.44
CA ILE A 132 -3.11 -16.31 -8.19
C ILE A 132 -4.39 -16.61 -8.97
N GLU A 133 -4.45 -17.75 -9.67
CA GLU A 133 -5.62 -18.14 -10.45
C GLU A 133 -6.87 -18.34 -9.57
N GLU A 134 -6.71 -18.99 -8.41
CA GLU A 134 -7.78 -19.17 -7.43
C GLU A 134 -8.33 -17.84 -6.90
N GLU A 135 -7.44 -16.92 -6.50
CA GLU A 135 -7.85 -15.61 -6.01
C GLU A 135 -8.51 -14.75 -7.10
N ILE A 136 -8.00 -14.82 -8.34
CA ILE A 136 -8.65 -14.16 -9.50
C ILE A 136 -10.05 -14.72 -9.71
N LYS A 137 -10.21 -16.04 -9.71
CA LYS A 137 -11.50 -16.69 -9.90
C LYS A 137 -12.50 -16.26 -8.82
N LYS A 138 -12.08 -16.26 -7.55
CA LYS A 138 -12.89 -15.80 -6.42
C LYS A 138 -13.32 -14.35 -6.59
N ALA A 139 -12.40 -13.45 -6.94
CA ALA A 139 -12.70 -12.04 -7.16
C ALA A 139 -13.67 -11.82 -8.34
N GLU A 140 -13.56 -12.63 -9.40
CA GLU A 140 -14.49 -12.60 -10.52
C GLU A 140 -15.90 -13.09 -10.14
N GLU A 141 -15.99 -14.13 -9.32
CA GLU A 141 -17.26 -14.66 -8.79
C GLU A 141 -17.96 -13.65 -7.87
N GLU A 142 -17.23 -13.04 -6.94
CA GLU A 142 -17.72 -11.95 -6.08
C GLU A 142 -18.19 -10.74 -6.91
N CYS A 143 -17.41 -10.33 -7.92
CA CYS A 143 -17.82 -9.26 -8.83
C CYS A 143 -19.08 -9.63 -9.62
N ALA A 144 -19.22 -10.90 -10.01
CA ALA A 144 -20.36 -11.38 -10.76
C ALA A 144 -21.62 -11.50 -9.90
N SER A 145 -21.50 -11.72 -8.59
CA SER A 145 -22.64 -11.83 -7.67
C SER A 145 -23.42 -10.52 -7.57
N LEU A 146 -22.71 -9.38 -7.63
CA LEU A 146 -23.21 -8.01 -7.36
C LEU A 146 -23.64 -7.78 -5.90
N GLU A 147 -23.31 -8.69 -4.99
CA GLU A 147 -23.74 -8.65 -3.59
C GLU A 147 -23.24 -7.41 -2.85
N HIS A 148 -21.96 -7.09 -3.02
CA HIS A 148 -21.33 -5.90 -2.41
C HIS A 148 -21.26 -4.71 -3.37
N ALA A 149 -21.93 -4.80 -4.52
CA ALA A 149 -21.88 -3.75 -5.52
C ALA A 149 -22.79 -2.57 -5.14
N ILE A 150 -22.32 -1.37 -5.41
CA ILE A 150 -23.08 -0.12 -5.33
C ILE A 150 -23.24 0.50 -6.71
N VAL A 151 -24.19 1.43 -6.85
CA VAL A 151 -24.35 2.18 -8.09
C VAL A 151 -23.70 3.54 -7.92
N LEU A 152 -22.78 3.89 -8.82
CA LEU A 152 -22.17 5.21 -8.86
C LEU A 152 -22.40 5.85 -10.23
N CYS A 153 -22.49 7.17 -10.29
CA CYS A 153 -22.32 7.87 -11.56
C CYS A 153 -20.86 7.79 -11.99
N LYS A 154 -20.58 7.90 -13.30
CA LYS A 154 -19.20 7.84 -13.84
C LYS A 154 -18.20 8.75 -13.12
N ARG A 155 -18.63 9.94 -12.66
CA ARG A 155 -17.78 10.88 -11.92
C ARG A 155 -17.38 10.34 -10.54
N CYS A 156 -18.34 9.83 -9.78
CA CYS A 156 -18.07 9.23 -8.47
C CYS A 156 -17.27 7.94 -8.59
N HIS A 157 -17.58 7.12 -9.60
CA HIS A 157 -16.81 5.91 -9.89
C HIS A 157 -15.34 6.22 -10.16
N PHE A 158 -15.07 7.19 -11.03
CA PHE A 158 -13.70 7.61 -11.32
C PHE A 158 -12.98 8.18 -10.08
N ALA A 159 -13.69 8.95 -9.25
CA ALA A 159 -13.12 9.46 -8.00
C ALA A 159 -12.73 8.32 -7.04
N SER A 160 -13.59 7.30 -6.90
CA SER A 160 -13.31 6.12 -6.07
C SER A 160 -12.04 5.39 -6.53
N LEU A 161 -11.88 5.20 -7.85
CA LEU A 161 -10.67 4.55 -8.42
C LEU A 161 -9.38 5.35 -8.17
N ARG A 162 -9.49 6.64 -7.82
CA ARG A 162 -8.36 7.52 -7.47
C ARG A 162 -8.18 7.67 -5.97
N GLY A 163 -8.86 6.86 -5.15
CA GLY A 163 -8.80 6.95 -3.69
C GLY A 163 -9.39 8.27 -3.17
N MET A 164 -10.45 8.76 -3.83
CA MET A 164 -11.17 9.97 -3.42
C MET A 164 -12.63 9.67 -3.09
N ASP A 165 -13.15 10.36 -2.08
CA ASP A 165 -14.54 10.29 -1.63
C ASP A 165 -15.21 11.64 -1.76
N ILE A 166 -16.54 11.66 -1.72
CA ILE A 166 -17.27 12.93 -1.60
C ILE A 166 -17.06 13.53 -0.20
N CYS A 167 -16.84 14.84 -0.12
CA CYS A 167 -16.71 15.51 1.17
C CYS A 167 -17.99 15.32 2.00
N PRO A 168 -17.90 14.82 3.24
CA PRO A 168 -19.08 14.54 4.06
C PRO A 168 -19.84 15.82 4.46
N VAL A 169 -19.13 16.96 4.53
CA VAL A 169 -19.69 18.26 4.93
C VAL A 169 -20.45 18.91 3.77
N CYS A 170 -19.75 19.24 2.68
CA CYS A 170 -20.38 20.01 1.61
C CYS A 170 -21.08 19.15 0.56
N ARG A 171 -20.76 17.84 0.47
CA ARG A 171 -21.23 16.90 -0.56
C ARG A 171 -21.08 17.39 -2.00
N LYS A 172 -20.20 18.37 -2.24
CA LYS A 172 -19.98 19.01 -3.55
C LYS A 172 -18.60 18.69 -4.12
N LYS A 173 -17.56 18.72 -3.28
CA LYS A 173 -16.17 18.46 -3.68
C LYS A 173 -15.75 17.05 -3.30
N TYR A 174 -14.85 16.48 -4.10
CA TYR A 174 -14.14 15.26 -3.73
C TYR A 174 -12.96 15.60 -2.82
N LYS A 175 -12.61 14.68 -1.92
CA LYS A 175 -11.46 14.74 -1.02
C LYS A 175 -10.69 13.43 -1.13
N SER A 176 -9.38 13.45 -0.91
CA SER A 176 -8.62 12.20 -0.76
C SER A 176 -9.09 11.44 0.47
N SER A 177 -9.17 10.12 0.40
CA SER A 177 -9.55 9.27 1.53
C SER A 177 -8.73 9.53 2.81
N ARG A 178 -7.50 10.03 2.66
CA ARG A 178 -6.59 10.42 3.76
C ARG A 178 -7.04 11.63 4.57
N TYR A 179 -7.92 12.46 4.03
CA TYR A 179 -8.43 13.65 4.70
C TYR A 179 -9.88 13.44 5.15
N GLU A 180 -10.25 14.08 6.26
CA GLU A 180 -11.61 14.02 6.80
C GLU A 180 -12.59 14.79 5.91
N THR A 181 -12.20 15.97 5.42
CA THR A 181 -13.04 16.87 4.61
C THR A 181 -12.26 17.42 3.40
N CYS A 182 -12.96 18.12 2.50
CA CYS A 182 -12.29 18.86 1.43
C CYS A 182 -11.61 20.14 1.97
N PHE A 183 -10.65 20.67 1.21
CA PHE A 183 -9.88 21.86 1.60
C PHE A 183 -10.76 23.03 2.05
N ASP A 184 -11.85 23.34 1.33
CA ASP A 184 -12.77 24.42 1.67
C ASP A 184 -13.47 24.23 3.02
N CYS A 185 -13.74 22.99 3.40
CA CYS A 185 -14.43 22.63 4.64
C CYS A 185 -13.47 22.42 5.81
N LEU A 186 -12.16 22.64 5.62
CA LEU A 186 -11.21 22.66 6.72
C LEU A 186 -11.37 23.95 7.54
N PRO A 187 -11.01 23.94 8.84
CA PRO A 187 -10.83 25.15 9.62
C PRO A 187 -9.76 26.05 8.99
N GLU A 188 -9.91 27.37 9.15
CA GLU A 188 -9.05 28.35 8.47
C GLU A 188 -7.57 28.23 8.87
N GLU A 189 -7.30 27.90 10.14
CA GLU A 189 -5.94 27.63 10.61
C GLU A 189 -5.28 26.47 9.86
N LYS A 190 -5.99 25.35 9.70
CA LYS A 190 -5.48 24.20 8.91
C LYS A 190 -5.27 24.54 7.44
N LYS A 191 -6.08 25.42 6.86
CA LYS A 191 -5.88 25.88 5.47
C LYS A 191 -4.59 26.67 5.33
N LYS A 192 -4.31 27.59 6.26
CA LYS A 192 -3.07 28.39 6.27
C LYS A 192 -1.84 27.49 6.35
N ASP A 193 -1.86 26.48 7.22
CA ASP A 193 -0.75 25.52 7.38
C ASP A 193 -0.45 24.77 6.07
N ILE A 194 -1.49 24.29 5.39
CA ILE A 194 -1.34 23.56 4.12
C ILE A 194 -0.76 24.48 3.04
N LEU A 195 -1.27 25.72 2.94
CA LEU A 195 -0.78 26.69 1.97
C LEU A 195 0.67 27.12 2.23
N ALA A 196 1.06 27.26 3.50
CA ALA A 196 2.43 27.55 3.89
C ALA A 196 3.39 26.43 3.44
N LYS A 197 3.06 25.17 3.76
CA LYS A 197 3.84 23.99 3.33
C LYS A 197 3.96 23.87 1.81
N GLN A 198 2.91 24.21 1.07
CA GLN A 198 2.95 24.21 -0.40
C GLN A 198 3.89 25.28 -0.94
N LYS A 199 3.88 26.49 -0.35
CA LYS A 199 4.81 27.57 -0.73
C LYS A 199 6.26 27.18 -0.45
N GLU A 200 6.56 26.65 0.74
CA GLU A 200 7.90 26.17 1.10
C GLU A 200 8.41 25.10 0.13
N LYS A 201 7.55 24.12 -0.19
CA LYS A 201 7.91 23.05 -1.12
C LYS A 201 8.17 23.57 -2.53
N LYS A 202 7.42 24.58 -2.97
CA LYS A 202 7.62 25.21 -4.28
C LYS A 202 8.94 26.00 -4.33
N SER A 203 9.27 26.77 -3.29
CA SER A 203 10.55 27.47 -3.20
C SER A 203 11.76 26.53 -3.13
N HIS A 204 11.59 25.30 -2.63
CA HIS A 204 12.66 24.29 -2.64
C HIS A 204 12.84 23.57 -3.98
N LEU A 205 11.86 23.64 -4.89
CA LEU A 205 11.94 23.06 -6.23
C LEU A 205 12.41 24.06 -7.29
N GLU A 206 12.38 25.36 -6.96
CA GLU A 206 12.81 26.47 -7.83
C GLU A 206 14.24 26.96 -7.53
N ASN A 207 14.92 26.36 -6.54
CA ASN A 207 16.36 26.53 -6.23
C ASN A 207 17.12 25.24 -6.57
#